data_AF-A0A318D033-F1
#
_entry.id   AF-A0A318D033-F1
#
_cell.length_a   1.000
_cell.length_b   1.000
_cell.length_c   1.000
_cell.angle_alpha   90.00
_cell.angle_beta   90.00
_cell.angle_gamma   90.00
#
_symmetry.space_group_name_H-M   'P 1'
#
loop_
_entity.id
_entity.type
_entity.pdbx_description
1 polymer ?
#
loop_
_entity_poly.entity_id
_entity_poly.type
_entity_poly.pdbx_seq_one_letter_code
_entity_poly.pdbx_strand_id
1 'polypeptide(L)'
;MNNPVNIVQLVQELSSRSRGRACVVLTHDYQRQKEWAAELARQTGSEHIDLLKLFIQEKILGDKVAQFLVPKLFDFLESRSQAPVLIISGMEFLKATWTGQSNAVKQFASRIQTWNKNPCLFFVLQYDKILATYDFGKRHQYIYIVDQRETLAL
;
A
#
# COMPACT_ATOMS: atom_id res chain seq x y z
N MET A 1 -14.62 -22.34 0.13
CA MET A 1 -13.25 -22.27 -0.40
C MET A 1 -13.21 -21.07 -1.32
N ASN A 2 -12.58 -19.97 -0.90
CA ASN A 2 -12.38 -18.81 -1.78
C ASN A 2 -11.23 -19.15 -2.73
N ASN A 3 -11.39 -18.82 -4.02
CA ASN A 3 -10.30 -18.96 -4.98
C ASN A 3 -9.15 -18.03 -4.57
N PRO A 4 -7.89 -18.49 -4.65
CA PRO A 4 -6.74 -17.66 -4.33
C PRO A 4 -6.71 -16.43 -5.26
N VAL A 5 -6.34 -15.28 -4.71
CA VAL A 5 -6.23 -14.03 -5.44
C VAL A 5 -4.96 -14.05 -6.29
N ASN A 6 -5.11 -13.84 -7.60
CA ASN A 6 -3.96 -13.56 -8.46
C ASN A 6 -3.52 -12.11 -8.25
N ILE A 7 -2.45 -11.92 -7.47
CA ILE A 7 -2.00 -10.60 -7.05
C ILE A 7 -1.40 -9.79 -8.21
N VAL A 8 -0.78 -10.45 -9.18
CA VAL A 8 -0.24 -9.83 -10.41
C VAL A 8 -1.39 -9.26 -11.24
N GLN A 9 -2.44 -10.05 -11.45
CA GLN A 9 -3.65 -9.61 -12.14
C GLN A 9 -4.33 -8.45 -11.40
N LEU A 10 -4.45 -8.53 -10.07
CA LEU A 10 -5.04 -7.47 -9.26
C LEU A 10 -4.30 -6.14 -9.42
N VAL A 11 -2.95 -6.16 -9.44
CA VAL A 11 -2.13 -4.97 -9.66
C VAL A 11 -2.36 -4.40 -11.06
N GLN A 12 -2.36 -5.24 -12.09
CA GLN A 12 -2.60 -4.81 -13.48
C GLN A 12 -3.98 -4.16 -13.64
N GLU A 13 -5.01 -4.77 -13.05
CA GLU A 13 -6.39 -4.26 -13.05
C GLU A 13 -6.58 -3.01 -12.19
N LEU A 14 -5.69 -2.71 -11.24
CA LEU A 14 -5.83 -1.52 -10.38
C LEU A 14 -5.86 -0.23 -11.19
N SER A 15 -5.14 -0.20 -12.32
CA SER A 15 -5.09 0.95 -13.24
C SER A 15 -6.40 1.18 -14.00
N SER A 16 -7.22 0.13 -14.19
CA SER A 16 -8.50 0.22 -14.92
C SER A 16 -9.66 0.68 -14.04
N ARG A 17 -9.47 0.75 -12.71
CA ARG A 17 -10.49 1.24 -11.79
C ARG A 17 -10.74 2.73 -11.98
N SER A 18 -12.01 3.11 -12.14
CA SER A 18 -12.42 4.52 -12.20
C SER A 18 -12.33 5.25 -10.86
N ARG A 19 -12.37 4.51 -9.73
CA ARG A 19 -12.27 4.98 -8.34
C ARG A 19 -11.64 3.89 -7.47
N GLY A 20 -11.22 4.20 -6.25
CA GLY A 20 -10.65 3.18 -5.35
C GLY A 20 -9.36 2.58 -5.92
N ARG A 21 -8.49 3.47 -6.38
CA ARG A 21 -7.25 3.20 -7.12
C ARG A 21 -6.07 2.88 -6.21
N ALA A 22 -6.36 2.48 -4.97
CA ALA A 22 -5.36 2.00 -4.03
C ALA A 22 -5.78 0.65 -3.45
N CYS A 23 -4.78 -0.19 -3.16
CA CYS A 23 -4.94 -1.52 -2.61
C CYS A 23 -3.79 -1.83 -1.65
N VAL A 24 -3.99 -2.80 -0.76
CA VAL A 24 -3.01 -3.26 0.20
C VAL A 24 -2.95 -4.78 0.15
N VAL A 25 -1.74 -5.34 0.18
CA VAL A 25 -1.50 -6.72 0.57
C VAL A 25 -0.84 -6.75 1.95
N LEU A 26 -1.38 -7.60 2.82
CA LEU A 26 -0.88 -7.84 4.17
C LEU A 26 -0.01 -9.08 4.16
N THR A 27 1.29 -8.90 4.35
CA THR A 27 2.28 -9.98 4.36
C THR A 27 2.47 -10.54 5.76
N HIS A 28 2.84 -11.81 5.84
CA HIS A 28 3.18 -12.49 7.09
C HIS A 28 4.67 -12.86 7.17
N ASP A 29 5.34 -12.94 6.01
CA ASP A 29 6.80 -12.94 5.95
C ASP A 29 7.29 -11.49 5.91
N TYR A 30 7.82 -11.05 7.05
CA TYR A 30 8.31 -9.68 7.22
C TYR A 30 9.73 -9.50 6.70
N GLN A 31 10.54 -10.57 6.69
CA GLN A 31 11.94 -10.48 6.28
C GLN A 31 12.05 -10.34 4.77
N ARG A 32 11.21 -11.05 4.01
CA ARG A 32 11.23 -11.06 2.55
C ARG A 32 10.24 -10.10 1.90
N GLN A 33 9.59 -9.26 2.69
CA GLN A 33 8.51 -8.38 2.22
C GLN A 33 9.00 -7.45 1.09
N LYS A 34 10.20 -6.90 1.24
CA LYS A 34 10.80 -5.99 0.28
C LYS A 34 11.12 -6.69 -1.04
N GLU A 35 11.73 -7.87 -0.98
CA GLU A 35 12.05 -8.70 -2.13
C GLU A 35 10.76 -9.11 -2.86
N TRP A 36 9.73 -9.48 -2.10
CA TRP A 36 8.42 -9.83 -2.64
C TRP A 36 7.76 -8.64 -3.34
N ALA A 37 7.84 -7.43 -2.76
CA ALA A 37 7.33 -6.20 -3.39
C ALA A 37 8.08 -5.84 -4.68
N ALA A 38 9.42 -5.99 -4.67
CA ALA A 38 10.25 -5.76 -5.84
C ALA A 38 9.95 -6.77 -6.96
N GLU A 39 9.73 -8.04 -6.62
CA GLU A 39 9.36 -9.08 -7.58
C GLU A 39 7.97 -8.82 -8.19
N LEU A 40 6.99 -8.44 -7.37
CA LEU A 40 5.66 -8.05 -7.86
C LEU A 40 5.76 -6.86 -8.84
N ALA A 41 6.59 -5.87 -8.53
CA ALA A 41 6.80 -4.72 -9.41
C ALA A 41 7.41 -5.16 -10.75
N ARG A 42 8.43 -6.03 -10.70
CA ARG A 42 9.08 -6.61 -11.88
C ARG A 42 8.09 -7.36 -12.77
N GLN A 43 7.23 -8.20 -12.20
CA GLN A 43 6.25 -8.99 -12.97
C GLN A 43 5.13 -8.15 -13.57
N THR A 44 4.79 -7.02 -12.94
CA THR A 44 3.68 -6.15 -13.35
C THR A 44 4.14 -4.97 -14.21
N GLY A 45 5.45 -4.76 -14.37
CA GLY A 45 6.00 -3.56 -15.02
C GLY A 45 5.74 -2.27 -14.22
N SER A 46 5.50 -2.40 -12.92
CA SER A 46 5.26 -1.27 -12.02
C SER A 46 6.57 -0.73 -11.45
N GLU A 47 6.55 0.51 -10.97
CA GLU A 47 7.66 1.03 -10.17
C GLU A 47 7.52 0.59 -8.70
N HIS A 48 8.65 0.44 -8.01
CA HIS A 48 8.70 0.06 -6.59
C HIS A 48 9.47 1.10 -5.78
N ILE A 49 8.87 1.54 -4.67
CA ILE A 49 9.53 2.35 -3.65
C ILE A 49 9.49 1.60 -2.32
N ASP A 50 10.67 1.48 -1.71
CA ASP A 50 10.84 1.14 -0.30
C ASP A 50 10.97 2.45 0.49
N LEU A 51 9.93 2.79 1.25
CA LEU A 51 9.87 4.06 1.97
C LEU A 51 10.92 4.16 3.07
N LEU A 52 11.23 3.06 3.76
CA LEU A 52 12.26 3.07 4.79
C LEU A 52 13.62 3.41 4.16
N LYS A 53 13.97 2.74 3.07
CA LYS A 53 15.19 3.02 2.31
C LYS A 53 15.21 4.47 1.80
N LEU A 54 14.10 4.95 1.24
CA LEU A 54 14.00 6.31 0.72
C LEU A 54 14.23 7.36 1.82
N PHE A 55 13.61 7.20 2.99
CA PHE A 55 13.76 8.13 4.10
C PHE A 55 15.15 8.10 4.75
N ILE A 56 15.82 6.94 4.72
CA ILE A 56 17.22 6.82 5.15
C ILE A 56 18.16 7.55 4.18
N GLN A 57 17.89 7.46 2.87
CA GLN A 57 18.75 8.05 1.85
C GLN A 57 18.54 9.56 1.68
N GLU A 58 17.30 10.05 1.82
CA GLU A 58 16.97 11.46 1.67
C GLU A 58 16.88 12.15 3.03
N LYS A 59 17.97 12.82 3.42
CA LYS A 59 18.06 13.55 4.71
C LYS A 59 16.85 14.44 5.01
N ILE A 60 16.39 15.21 4.02
CA ILE A 60 15.24 16.13 4.16
C ILE A 60 13.95 15.37 4.51
N LEU A 61 13.76 14.15 3.98
CA LEU A 61 12.62 13.30 4.33
C LEU A 61 12.79 12.70 5.72
N GLY A 62 13.99 12.21 6.03
CA GLY A 62 14.35 11.71 7.36
C GLY A 62 14.09 12.72 8.48
N ASP A 63 14.46 13.99 8.28
CA ASP A 63 14.23 15.07 9.24
C ASP A 63 12.74 15.40 9.46
N LYS A 64 11.86 14.93 8.56
CA LYS A 64 10.42 15.21 8.56
C LYS A 64 9.56 14.00 8.89
N VAL A 65 10.13 12.87 9.31
CA VAL A 65 9.40 11.61 9.60
C VAL A 65 8.16 11.84 10.47
N ALA A 66 8.29 12.57 11.58
CA ALA A 66 7.16 12.84 12.50
C ALA A 66 6.02 13.66 11.87
N GLN A 67 6.31 14.40 10.79
CA GLN A 67 5.31 15.19 10.07
C GLN A 67 4.55 14.38 9.02
N PHE A 68 5.02 13.17 8.68
CA PHE A 68 4.39 12.28 7.71
C PHE A 68 3.20 11.55 8.33
N LEU A 69 2.16 12.32 8.67
CA LEU A 69 0.84 11.77 8.97
C LEU A 69 0.20 11.21 7.69
N VAL A 70 -0.86 10.41 7.85
CA VAL A 70 -1.55 9.74 6.75
C VAL A 70 -1.82 10.66 5.55
N PRO A 71 -2.42 11.88 5.69
CA PRO A 71 -2.65 12.75 4.54
C PRO A 71 -1.36 13.10 3.78
N LYS A 72 -0.31 13.49 4.51
CA LYS A 72 0.96 13.91 3.93
C LYS A 72 1.68 12.76 3.22
N LEU A 73 1.52 11.53 3.69
CA LEU A 73 2.00 10.35 2.96
C LEU A 73 1.33 10.23 1.59
N PHE A 74 0.00 10.33 1.51
CA PHE A 74 -0.70 10.23 0.23
C PHE A 74 -0.37 11.40 -0.70
N ASP A 75 -0.28 12.62 -0.17
CA ASP A 75 0.14 13.80 -0.95
C ASP A 75 1.58 13.64 -1.46
N PHE A 76 2.45 13.01 -0.68
CA PHE A 76 3.82 12.72 -1.08
C PHE A 76 3.92 11.65 -2.17
N LEU A 77 3.05 10.64 -2.15
CA LEU A 77 3.01 9.56 -3.13
C LEU A 77 2.33 9.97 -4.44
N GLU A 78 1.53 11.03 -4.42
CA GLU A 78 0.98 11.65 -5.62
C GLU A 78 2.12 12.02 -6.58
N SER A 79 2.01 11.61 -7.85
CA SER A 79 3.00 11.91 -8.89
C SER A 79 4.42 11.38 -8.65
N ARG A 80 4.64 10.45 -7.70
CA ARG A 80 5.96 9.84 -7.45
C ARG A 80 6.41 8.83 -8.48
N SER A 81 5.52 8.45 -9.38
CA SER A 81 5.78 7.44 -10.40
C SER A 81 5.17 7.84 -11.72
N GLN A 82 5.86 7.51 -12.81
CA GLN A 82 5.32 7.63 -14.17
C GLN A 82 4.58 6.35 -14.60
N ALA A 83 4.81 5.24 -13.90
CA ALA A 83 4.06 4.00 -14.13
C ALA A 83 2.59 4.14 -13.67
N PRO A 84 1.65 3.39 -14.27
CA PRO A 84 0.25 3.43 -13.86
C PRO A 84 0.01 3.01 -12.41
N VAL A 85 0.87 2.14 -11.89
CA VAL A 85 0.84 1.66 -10.51
C VAL A 85 2.21 1.86 -9.87
N LEU A 86 2.21 2.38 -8.65
CA LEU A 86 3.36 2.45 -7.77
C LEU A 86 3.17 1.41 -6.65
N ILE A 87 4.15 0.51 -6.51
CA ILE A 87 4.21 -0.45 -5.42
C ILE A 87 5.03 0.15 -4.27
N ILE A 88 4.47 0.14 -3.07
CA ILE A 88 5.04 0.78 -1.89
C ILE A 88 5.28 -0.27 -0.80
N SER A 89 6.47 -0.30 -0.23
CA SER A 89 6.83 -1.18 0.91
C SER A 89 7.58 -0.40 1.99
N GLY A 90 7.78 -1.02 3.16
CA GLY A 90 8.61 -0.44 4.23
C GLY A 90 7.96 0.78 4.90
N MET A 91 6.63 0.82 5.00
CA MET A 91 5.89 1.94 5.60
C MET A 91 5.74 1.80 7.14
N GLU A 92 6.20 0.69 7.72
CA GLU A 92 5.97 0.33 9.11
C GLU A 92 6.52 1.37 10.09
N PHE A 93 7.66 1.98 9.78
CA PHE A 93 8.22 3.05 10.61
C PHE A 93 7.32 4.29 10.67
N LEU A 94 6.63 4.65 9.57
CA LEU A 94 5.65 5.74 9.56
C LEU A 94 4.42 5.37 10.38
N LYS A 95 3.93 4.12 10.25
CA LYS A 95 2.82 3.63 11.09
C LYS A 95 3.17 3.72 12.57
N ALA A 96 4.41 3.43 12.94
CA ALA A 96 4.88 3.57 14.33
C ALA A 96 4.78 5.03 14.82
N THR A 97 5.01 6.03 13.97
CA THR A 97 4.84 7.45 14.35
C THR A 97 3.38 7.88 14.53
N TRP A 98 2.43 7.10 14.03
CA TRP A 98 1.00 7.36 14.19
C TRP A 98 0.44 6.72 15.46
N THR A 99 1.27 5.98 16.21
CA THR A 99 0.86 5.39 17.49
C THR A 99 0.41 6.49 18.45
N GLY A 100 -0.75 6.29 19.08
CA GLY A 100 -1.43 7.31 19.88
C GLY A 100 -2.49 8.14 19.14
N GLN A 101 -2.53 8.11 17.80
CA GLN A 101 -3.64 8.69 17.04
C GLN A 101 -4.75 7.66 16.87
N SER A 102 -5.83 7.82 17.63
CA SER A 102 -6.95 6.87 17.70
C SER A 102 -7.64 6.59 16.35
N ASN A 103 -7.44 7.44 15.35
CA ASN A 103 -8.08 7.33 14.03
C ASN A 103 -7.11 7.06 12.87
N ALA A 104 -5.80 6.92 13.08
CA ALA A 104 -4.82 6.85 11.99
C ALA A 104 -5.08 5.67 11.03
N VAL A 105 -5.34 4.47 11.57
CA VAL A 105 -5.65 3.29 10.74
C VAL A 105 -6.94 3.48 9.93
N LYS A 106 -7.97 4.09 10.54
CA LYS A 106 -9.23 4.40 9.86
C LYS A 106 -9.03 5.45 8.76
N GLN A 107 -8.22 6.47 9.03
CA GLN A 107 -7.87 7.50 8.04
C GLN A 107 -7.08 6.88 6.88
N PHE A 108 -6.15 5.97 7.17
CA PHE A 108 -5.41 5.24 6.16
C PHE A 108 -6.34 4.40 5.28
N ALA A 109 -7.19 3.57 5.88
CA ALA A 109 -8.18 2.77 5.15
C ALA A 109 -9.14 3.65 4.31
N SER A 110 -9.60 4.77 4.87
CA SER A 110 -10.42 5.74 4.14
C SER A 110 -9.69 6.34 2.94
N ARG A 111 -8.40 6.67 3.07
CA ARG A 111 -7.58 7.14 1.94
C ARG A 111 -7.38 6.05 0.89
N ILE A 112 -7.15 4.80 1.28
CA ILE A 112 -7.12 3.66 0.34
C ILE A 112 -8.43 3.57 -0.45
N GLN A 113 -9.57 3.64 0.23
CA GLN A 113 -10.87 3.54 -0.41
C GLN A 113 -11.17 4.68 -1.38
N THR A 114 -10.73 5.89 -1.04
CA THR A 114 -11.09 7.12 -1.75
C THR A 114 -10.04 7.59 -2.74
N TRP A 115 -8.85 6.97 -2.77
CA TRP A 115 -7.79 7.31 -3.71
C TRP A 115 -8.30 7.18 -5.15
N ASN A 116 -8.17 8.26 -5.91
CA ASN A 116 -8.62 8.37 -7.29
C ASN A 116 -7.59 9.08 -8.19
N LYS A 117 -6.37 9.30 -7.67
CA LYS A 117 -5.30 10.01 -8.37
C LYS A 117 -4.33 9.03 -9.04
N ASN A 118 -3.34 9.59 -9.74
CA ASN A 118 -2.21 8.85 -10.32
C ASN A 118 -0.94 9.09 -9.47
N PRO A 119 -0.07 8.06 -9.33
CA PRO A 119 -0.26 6.67 -9.76
C PRO A 119 -1.34 5.96 -8.93
N CYS A 120 -1.82 4.80 -9.40
CA CYS A 120 -2.49 3.86 -8.50
C CYS A 120 -1.50 3.41 -7.42
N LEU A 121 -1.98 3.17 -6.20
CA LEU A 121 -1.10 2.83 -5.08
C LEU A 121 -1.32 1.38 -4.64
N PHE A 122 -0.26 0.59 -4.62
CA PHE A 122 -0.31 -0.78 -4.11
C PHE A 122 0.65 -0.93 -2.94
N PHE A 123 0.11 -0.99 -1.72
CA PHE A 123 0.91 -1.08 -0.50
C PHE A 123 1.17 -2.55 -0.15
N VAL A 124 2.42 -2.87 0.15
CA VAL A 124 2.86 -4.14 0.72
C VAL A 124 3.22 -3.87 2.17
N LEU A 125 2.37 -4.30 3.10
CA LEU A 125 2.48 -4.00 4.52
C LEU A 125 2.55 -5.27 5.36
N GLN A 126 3.15 -5.18 6.54
CA GLN A 126 3.05 -6.25 7.53
C GLN A 126 1.59 -6.42 7.99
N TYR A 127 1.22 -7.65 8.32
CA TYR A 127 -0.13 -7.97 8.79
C TYR A 127 -0.56 -7.06 9.94
N ASP A 128 -1.69 -6.39 9.74
CA ASP A 128 -2.32 -5.50 10.69
C ASP A 128 -3.78 -5.93 10.84
N LYS A 129 -4.11 -6.47 12.02
CA LYS A 129 -5.46 -7.02 12.29
C LYS A 129 -6.56 -5.97 12.11
N ILE A 130 -6.32 -4.72 12.52
CA ILE A 130 -7.33 -3.66 12.45
C ILE A 130 -7.62 -3.32 10.99
N LEU A 131 -6.58 -3.24 10.16
CA LEU A 131 -6.72 -3.00 8.73
C LEU A 131 -7.34 -4.21 8.00
N ALA A 132 -6.93 -5.43 8.37
CA ALA A 132 -7.45 -6.68 7.80
C ALA A 132 -8.97 -6.84 8.00
N THR A 133 -9.49 -6.41 9.15
CA THR A 133 -10.92 -6.49 9.49
C THR A 133 -11.67 -5.18 9.26
N TYR A 134 -11.07 -4.19 8.58
CA TYR A 134 -11.71 -2.91 8.36
C TYR A 134 -12.89 -3.04 7.39
N ASP A 135 -14.07 -2.57 7.80
CA ASP A 135 -15.25 -2.55 6.93
C ASP A 135 -15.18 -1.36 5.96
N PHE A 136 -14.88 -1.65 4.69
CA PHE A 136 -14.92 -0.66 3.61
C PHE A 136 -16.36 -0.30 3.20
N GLY A 137 -17.38 -0.97 3.74
CA GLY A 137 -18.77 -0.77 3.36
C GLY A 137 -19.02 -1.09 1.88
N LYS A 138 -20.14 -0.59 1.34
CA LYS A 138 -20.64 -0.94 0.00
C LYS A 138 -20.37 0.13 -1.07
N ARG A 139 -19.58 1.17 -0.77
CA ARG A 139 -19.45 2.36 -1.62
C ARG A 139 -18.85 2.07 -3.00
N HIS A 140 -17.89 1.13 -3.08
CA HIS A 140 -17.45 0.51 -4.32
C HIS A 140 -17.08 -0.96 -4.05
N GLN A 141 -17.53 -1.88 -4.89
CA GLN A 141 -17.28 -3.33 -4.77
C GLN A 141 -15.89 -3.70 -5.31
N TYR A 142 -14.83 -3.17 -4.69
CA TYR A 142 -13.45 -3.49 -5.03
C TYR A 142 -12.76 -4.24 -3.89
N ILE A 143 -11.73 -5.00 -4.24
CA ILE A 143 -10.79 -5.57 -3.29
C ILE A 143 -9.81 -4.45 -2.89
N TYR A 144 -9.83 -4.07 -1.61
CA TYR A 144 -8.94 -3.06 -1.04
C TYR A 144 -7.81 -3.65 -0.20
N ILE A 145 -8.06 -4.76 0.48
CA ILE A 145 -7.11 -5.46 1.34
C ILE A 145 -7.08 -6.92 0.91
N VAL A 146 -5.89 -7.48 0.80
CA VAL A 146 -5.65 -8.89 0.49
C VAL A 146 -4.72 -9.46 1.56
N ASP A 147 -5.02 -10.62 2.13
CA ASP A 147 -4.04 -11.37 2.92
C ASP A 147 -3.12 -12.13 1.96
N GLN A 148 -1.80 -11.98 2.12
CA GLN A 148 -0.82 -12.66 1.27
C GLN A 148 -1.01 -14.19 1.26
N ARG A 149 -1.48 -14.80 2.35
CA ARG A 149 -1.75 -16.25 2.43
C ARG A 149 -2.88 -16.69 1.50
N GLU A 150 -3.72 -15.76 1.06
CA GLU A 150 -4.81 -16.00 0.13
C GLU A 150 -4.39 -15.71 -1.32
N THR A 151 -3.11 -15.40 -1.57
CA THR A 151 -2.60 -15.13 -2.92
C THR A 151 -1.94 -16.35 -3.57
N LEU A 152 -1.94 -16.39 -4.91
CA LEU A 152 -1.03 -17.26 -5.64
C LEU A 152 0.42 -16.82 -5.37
N ALA A 153 1.35 -17.79 -5.33
CA ALA A 153 2.77 -17.49 -5.22
C ALA A 153 3.25 -16.65 -6.41
N LEU A 154 4.18 -15.72 -6.15
CA LEU A 154 4.88 -14.94 -7.18
C LEU A 154 5.94 -15.79 -7.88
#